data_AF-A0A7K4H304-F1
#
_entry.id   AF-A0A7K4H304-F1
#
_cell.length_a   1.000
_cell.length_b   1.000
_cell.length_c   1.000
_cell.angle_alpha   90.00
_cell.angle_beta   90.00
_cell.angle_gamma   90.00
#
_symmetry.space_group_name_H-M   'P 1'
#
loop_
_entity.id
_entity.type
_entity.pdbx_description
1 polymer ?
#
loop_
_entity_poly.entity_id
_entity_poly.type
_entity_poly.pdbx_seq_one_letter_code
_entity_poly.pdbx_strand_id
1 'polypeptide(L)' 'KLLSDADKLDALGAIGLYRTIGFTVRNQGNIGDVIKHLEEKIIKLKDRLFLDISKRIAEKRQKIILDFYKEIKDEI' A
#
# COMPACT_ATOMS: atom_id res chain seq x y z
N LYS A 1 -14.44 -11.92 -7.91
CA LYS A 1 -13.46 -12.29 -6.86
C LYS A 1 -12.03 -12.16 -7.38
N LEU A 2 -11.62 -12.89 -8.42
CA LEU A 2 -10.28 -12.80 -9.02
C LEU A 2 -9.86 -11.38 -9.43
N LEU A 3 -10.69 -10.69 -10.23
CA LEU A 3 -10.42 -9.31 -10.66
C LEU A 3 -10.28 -8.34 -9.47
N SER A 4 -11.12 -8.50 -8.45
CA SER A 4 -11.08 -7.66 -7.25
C SER A 4 -9.86 -7.94 -6.38
N ASP A 5 -9.31 -9.16 -6.38
CA ASP A 5 -8.05 -9.44 -5.70
C ASP A 5 -6.86 -8.90 -6.50
N ALA A 6 -6.89 -9.02 -7.83
CA ALA A 6 -5.84 -8.48 -8.70
C ALA A 6 -5.69 -6.96 -8.55
N ASP A 7 -6.81 -6.22 -8.52
CA ASP A 7 -6.82 -4.77 -8.29
C ASP A 7 -6.21 -4.38 -6.93
N LYS A 8 -6.60 -5.08 -5.85
CA LYS A 8 -6.04 -4.85 -4.51
C LYS A 8 -4.56 -5.21 -4.42
N LEU A 9 -4.13 -6.24 -5.13
CA LEU A 9 -2.72 -6.62 -5.20
C LEU A 9 -1.89 -5.56 -5.94
N ASP A 10 -2.41 -4.95 -7.00
CA ASP A 10 -1.75 -3.85 -7.73
C ASP A 10 -1.56 -2.61 -6.86
N ALA A 11 -2.52 -2.33 -5.96
CA ALA A 11 -2.41 -1.26 -4.97
C ALA A 11 -1.38 -1.55 -3.85
N LEU A 12 -0.83 -2.77 -3.78
CA LEU A 12 0.20 -3.17 -2.81
C LEU A 12 1.60 -3.24 -3.46
N GLY A 13 2.63 -3.19 -2.61
CA GLY A 13 4.03 -3.32 -3.02
C GLY A 13 4.63 -2.03 -3.56
N ALA A 14 5.79 -2.16 -4.20
CA ALA A 14 6.55 -1.01 -4.68
C ALA A 14 5.79 -0.15 -5.71
N ILE A 15 5.05 -0.80 -6.63
CA ILE A 15 4.25 -0.10 -7.64
C ILE A 15 3.10 0.67 -6.98
N GLY A 16 2.37 0.02 -6.06
CA GLY A 16 1.30 0.67 -5.30
C GLY A 16 1.81 1.89 -4.54
N LEU A 17 2.95 1.74 -3.85
CA LEU A 17 3.60 2.83 -3.11
C LEU A 17 3.98 4.00 -4.04
N TYR A 18 4.62 3.72 -5.18
CA TYR A 18 4.96 4.73 -6.18
C TYR A 18 3.72 5.49 -6.66
N ARG A 19 2.61 4.78 -6.93
CA ARG A 19 1.34 5.39 -7.35
C ARG A 19 0.76 6.28 -6.25
N THR A 20 0.81 5.87 -4.98
CA THR A 20 0.35 6.68 -3.85
C THR A 20 1.15 7.97 -3.73
N ILE A 21 2.49 7.89 -3.75
CA ILE A 21 3.36 9.06 -3.66
C ILE A 21 3.11 10.01 -4.84
N GLY A 22 3.11 9.48 -6.07
CA GLY A 22 2.88 10.26 -7.27
C GLY A 22 1.51 10.94 -7.28
N PHE A 23 0.48 10.28 -6.78
CA PHE A 23 -0.85 10.88 -6.62
C PHE A 23 -0.83 12.00 -5.57
N THR A 24 -0.23 11.79 -4.39
CA THR A 24 -0.17 12.81 -3.35
C THR A 24 0.58 14.06 -3.83
N VAL A 25 1.75 13.89 -4.46
CA VAL A 25 2.54 15.00 -5.01
C VAL A 25 1.76 15.75 -6.09
N ARG A 26 1.05 15.03 -6.97
CA ARG A 26 0.19 15.65 -8.00
C ARG A 26 -0.92 16.51 -7.39
N ASN A 27 -1.43 16.14 -6.22
CA ASN A 27 -2.45 16.89 -5.50
C ASN A 27 -1.86 17.92 -4.52
N GLN A 28 -0.56 18.25 -4.63
CA GLN A 28 0.14 19.19 -3.75
C GLN A 28 0.12 18.78 -2.27
N GLY A 29 -0.07 17.50 -1.98
CA GLY A 29 0.03 16.95 -0.62
C GLY A 29 1.48 16.72 -0.21
N ASN A 30 1.67 16.40 1.06
CA ASN A 30 2.99 16.16 1.66
C ASN A 30 3.15 14.70 2.10
N ILE A 31 4.30 14.39 2.73
CA ILE A 31 4.61 13.05 3.21
C ILE A 31 3.64 12.56 4.29
N GLY A 32 3.10 13.46 5.13
CA GLY A 32 2.07 13.14 6.11
C GLY A 32 0.77 12.63 5.46
N ASP A 33 0.39 13.21 4.31
CA ASP A 33 -0.77 12.71 3.54
C ASP A 33 -0.52 11.31 2.97
N VAL A 34 0.72 11.02 2.55
CA VAL A 34 1.13 9.66 2.12
C VAL A 34 1.01 8.69 3.29
N ILE A 35 1.60 9.01 4.44
CA ILE A 35 1.58 8.17 5.65
C ILE A 35 0.14 7.87 6.06
N LYS A 36 -0.70 8.91 6.13
CA LYS A 36 -2.12 8.77 6.44
C LYS A 36 -2.83 7.83 5.47
N HIS A 37 -2.59 7.97 4.15
CA HIS A 37 -3.18 7.08 3.15
C HIS A 37 -2.74 5.61 3.33
N LEU A 38 -1.46 5.39 3.67
CA LEU A 38 -0.94 4.06 3.95
C LEU A 38 -1.64 3.42 5.15
N GLU A 39 -1.79 4.14 6.26
CA GLU A 39 -2.43 3.67 7.50
C GLU A 39 -3.93 3.42 7.33
N GLU A 40 -4.64 4.35 6.70
CA GLU A 40 -6.09 4.27 6.60
C GLU A 40 -6.56 3.19 5.61
N LYS A 41 -5.79 2.95 4.54
CA LYS A 41 -6.24 2.15 3.40
C LYS A 41 -5.28 1.03 3.02
N ILE A 42 -4.03 1.34 2.68
CA ILE A 42 -3.12 0.37 2.04
C ILE A 42 -2.75 -0.78 2.98
N ILE A 43 -2.49 -0.51 4.25
CA ILE A 43 -2.14 -1.56 5.23
C ILE A 43 -3.34 -2.51 5.48
N LYS A 44 -4.58 -2.01 5.37
CA LYS A 44 -5.81 -2.79 5.60
C LYS A 44 -6.30 -3.58 4.38
N LEU A 45 -5.64 -3.44 3.22
CA LEU A 45 -6.09 -4.05 1.95
C LEU A 45 -5.92 -5.58 1.93
N LYS A 46 -4.90 -6.11 2.61
CA LYS A 46 -4.65 -7.55 2.76
C LYS A 46 -5.86 -8.31 3.29
N ASP A 47 -6.54 -7.75 4.29
CA ASP A 47 -7.66 -8.43 4.98
C ASP A 47 -8.93 -8.49 4.11
N ARG A 48 -8.96 -7.73 3.00
CA ARG A 48 -10.07 -7.67 2.05
C ARG A 48 -9.88 -8.57 0.82
N LEU A 49 -8.86 -9.43 0.83
CA LEU A 49 -8.59 -10.40 -0.23
C LEU A 49 -9.39 -11.68 -0.02
N PHE A 50 -9.94 -12.21 -1.11
CA PHE A 50 -10.82 -13.38 -1.07
C PHE A 50 -10.05 -14.70 -1.15
N LEU A 51 -8.99 -14.76 -1.97
CA LEU A 51 -8.27 -16.00 -2.26
C LEU A 51 -7.00 -16.13 -1.40
N ASP A 52 -6.71 -17.35 -0.93
CA ASP A 52 -5.51 -17.62 -0.13
C ASP A 52 -4.21 -17.37 -0.90
N ILE A 53 -4.19 -17.65 -2.21
CA ILE A 53 -3.05 -17.32 -3.06
C ILE A 53 -2.80 -15.81 -3.11
N SER A 54 -3.86 -15.01 -3.20
CA SER A 54 -3.75 -13.55 -3.20
C SER A 54 -3.22 -13.05 -1.86
N LYS A 55 -3.70 -13.61 -0.74
CA LYS A 55 -3.19 -13.27 0.59
C LYS A 55 -1.68 -13.52 0.70
N ARG A 56 -1.19 -14.67 0.25
CA ARG A 56 0.26 -14.98 0.24
C ARG A 56 1.09 -13.99 -0.60
N ILE A 57 0.56 -13.58 -1.76
CA ILE A 57 1.22 -12.57 -2.60
C ILE A 57 1.20 -11.20 -1.90
N ALA A 58 0.07 -10.86 -1.28
CA ALA A 58 -0.12 -9.62 -0.56
C ALA A 58 0.84 -9.49 0.62
N GLU A 59 1.15 -10.56 1.34
CA GLU A 59 2.11 -10.50 2.46
C GLU A 59 3.49 -10.02 2.02
N LYS A 60 4.02 -10.56 0.91
CA LYS A 60 5.31 -10.13 0.36
C LYS A 60 5.27 -8.66 -0.06
N ARG A 61 4.18 -8.23 -0.71
CA ARG A 61 4.02 -6.85 -1.19
C ARG A 61 3.79 -5.86 -0.05
N GLN A 62 3.02 -6.26 0.97
CA GLN A 62 2.75 -5.45 2.15
C GLN A 62 4.01 -5.23 2.97
N LYS A 63 4.94 -6.19 3.01
CA LYS A 63 6.22 -6.02 3.68
C LYS A 63 6.97 -4.77 3.16
N ILE A 64 7.03 -4.58 1.83
CA ILE A 64 7.67 -3.40 1.22
C ILE A 64 7.04 -2.10 1.74
N ILE A 65 5.72 -2.05 1.85
CA ILE A 65 4.99 -0.87 2.33
C ILE A 65 5.25 -0.62 3.82
N LEU A 66 5.24 -1.68 4.64
CA LEU A 66 5.50 -1.59 6.07
C LEU A 66 6.93 -1.17 6.37
N ASP A 67 7.90 -1.73 5.65
CA ASP A 67 9.31 -1.37 5.76
C ASP A 67 9.48 0.13 5.41
N PHE A 68 8.93 0.59 4.27
CA PHE A 68 8.96 2.01 3.92
C PHE A 68 8.27 2.91 4.96
N TYR A 69 7.08 2.53 5.42
CA TYR A 69 6.33 3.30 6.42
C TYR A 69 7.10 3.43 7.73
N LYS A 70 7.80 2.37 8.14
CA LYS A 70 8.62 2.38 9.36
C LYS A 70 9.79 3.34 9.21
N GLU A 71 10.60 3.19 8.16
CA GLU A 71 11.77 4.06 7.94
C GLU A 71 11.37 5.53 7.89
N ILE A 72 10.29 5.86 7.17
CA ILE A 72 9.77 7.23 7.09
C ILE A 72 9.35 7.77 8.46
N LYS A 73 8.77 6.93 9.33
CA LYS A 73 8.41 7.34 10.69
C LYS A 73 9.62 7.54 11.60
N ASP A 74 10.72 6.85 11.35
CA ASP A 74 11.98 7.02 12.08
C ASP A 74 12.76 8.27 11.59
N GLU A 75 12.58 8.69 10.33
CA GLU A 75 13.22 9.88 9.74
C GLU A 75 12.52 11.22 10.07
N ILE A 76 11.29 11.19 10.58
CA ILE A 76 10.45 12.38 10.90
C ILE A 76 10.37 12.58 12.42
#